data_AF-A0A0R3WAP8-F1
#
_entry.id   AF-A0A0R3WAP8-F1
#
_cell.length_a   1.000
_cell.length_b   1.000
_cell.length_c   1.000
_cell.angle_alpha   90.00
_cell.angle_beta   90.00
_cell.angle_gamma   90.00
#
_symmetry.space_group_name_H-M   'P 1'
#
loop_
_entity.id
_entity.type
_entity.pdbx_description
1 polymer ?
#
loop_
_entity_poly.entity_id
_entity_poly.type
_entity_poly.pdbx_seq_one_letter_code
_entity_poly.pdbx_strand_id
1 'polypeptide(L)' 'MTRNACGNQRELARQKNQQKQKENQKKSGSKDKAGNKGLTLEERRQRDAAALQAKQAKKNSESQQNT' A
#
# COMPACT_ATOMS: atom_id res chain seq x y z
N MET A 1 39.06 21.83 -22.86
CA MET A 1 38.47 20.64 -22.21
C MET A 1 38.15 20.96 -20.75
N THR A 2 36.96 21.48 -20.47
CA THR A 2 36.52 21.79 -19.09
C THR A 2 35.85 20.56 -18.48
N ARG A 3 36.59 19.87 -17.61
CA ARG A 3 36.06 18.77 -16.78
C ARG A 3 35.17 19.38 -15.68
N ASN A 4 33.89 19.56 -15.96
CA ASN A 4 32.93 19.98 -14.95
C ASN A 4 32.67 18.82 -13.97
N ALA A 5 33.31 18.89 -12.81
CA ALA A 5 33.11 18.02 -11.66
C ALA A 5 31.73 18.24 -10.96
N CYS A 6 30.66 18.41 -11.73
CA CYS A 6 29.28 18.58 -11.24
C CYS A 6 28.56 17.25 -10.97
N GLY A 7 29.25 16.11 -11.12
CA GLY A 7 28.66 14.77 -11.03
C GLY A 7 27.99 14.48 -9.68
N ASN A 8 28.55 14.99 -8.57
CA ASN A 8 28.05 14.69 -7.23
C ASN A 8 26.72 15.40 -6.91
N GLN A 9 26.61 16.70 -7.23
CA GLN A 9 25.38 17.44 -6.95
C GLN A 9 24.22 17.05 -7.88
N ARG A 10 24.52 16.77 -9.15
CA ARG A 10 23.51 16.32 -10.11
C ARG A 10 22.95 14.95 -9.73
N GLU A 11 23.82 14.03 -9.34
CA GLU A 11 23.39 12.70 -8.93
C GLU A 11 22.61 12.73 -7.61
N LEU A 12 23.02 13.57 -6.66
CA LEU A 12 22.28 13.78 -5.41
C LEU A 12 20.86 14.34 -5.64
N ALA A 13 20.71 15.31 -6.56
CA ALA A 13 19.40 15.84 -6.92
C ALA A 13 18.50 14.77 -7.56
N ARG A 14 19.08 13.93 -8.42
CA ARG A 14 18.38 12.82 -9.07
C ARG A 14 17.91 11.77 -8.06
N GLN A 15 18.76 11.40 -7.09
CA GLN A 15 18.39 10.51 -5.99
C GLN A 15 17.29 11.10 -5.12
N LYS A 16 17.39 12.38 -4.73
CA LYS A 16 16.34 13.06 -3.94
C LYS A 16 15.00 13.08 -4.67
N ASN A 17 14.98 13.32 -5.98
CA ASN A 17 13.75 13.29 -6.77
C ASN A 17 13.16 11.89 -6.89
N GLN A 18 13.99 10.87 -7.10
CA GLN A 18 13.53 9.47 -7.09
C GLN A 18 12.97 9.05 -5.73
N GLN A 19 13.62 9.47 -4.64
CA GLN A 19 13.16 9.19 -3.29
C GLN A 19 11.77 9.82 -3.05
N LYS A 20 11.58 11.08 -3.43
CA LYS A 20 10.28 11.78 -3.35
C LYS A 20 9.20 11.10 -4.18
N GLN A 21 9.51 10.65 -5.40
CA GLN A 21 8.55 9.91 -6.22
C GLN A 21 8.14 8.58 -5.58
N LYS A 22 9.10 7.82 -5.03
CA LYS A 22 8.84 6.58 -4.30
C LYS A 22 8.00 6.81 -3.05
N GLU A 23 8.25 7.88 -2.30
CA GLU A 23 7.46 8.26 -1.13
C GLU A 23 6.03 8.66 -1.51
N ASN A 24 5.85 9.42 -2.60
CA ASN A 24 4.52 9.77 -3.08
C ASN A 24 3.72 8.55 -3.54
N GLN A 25 4.38 7.56 -4.15
CA GLN A 25 3.73 6.28 -4.48
C GLN A 25 3.30 5.51 -3.22
N LYS A 26 4.08 5.54 -2.14
CA LYS A 26 3.69 4.93 -0.85
C LYS A 26 2.56 5.69 -0.16
N LYS A 27 2.50 7.01 -0.33
CA LYS A 27 1.47 7.92 0.18
C LYS A 27 0.22 7.97 -0.70
N SER A 28 0.16 7.18 -1.78
CA SER A 28 -1.05 7.06 -2.62
C SER A 28 -2.26 6.84 -1.71
N GLY A 29 -3.34 7.60 -1.94
CA GLY A 29 -4.51 7.60 -1.08
C GLY A 29 -5.08 6.19 -0.94
N SER A 30 -5.86 5.95 0.11
CA SER A 30 -6.48 4.64 0.36
C SER A 30 -7.29 4.11 -0.84
N LYS A 31 -7.74 4.99 -1.76
CA LYS A 31 -8.41 4.64 -3.02
C LYS A 31 -7.47 4.13 -4.12
N ASP A 32 -6.21 4.56 -4.13
CA ASP A 32 -5.23 4.25 -5.16
C ASP A 32 -4.36 3.02 -4.82
N LYS A 33 -4.42 2.56 -3.55
CA LYS A 33 -3.74 1.33 -3.14
C LYS A 33 -4.35 0.14 -3.88
N ALA A 34 -3.50 -0.77 -4.36
CA ALA A 34 -3.88 -1.87 -5.26
C ALA A 34 -5.12 -2.68 -4.84
N GLY A 35 -5.29 -2.96 -3.54
CA GLY A 35 -6.47 -3.70 -3.03
C GLY A 35 -7.78 -2.91 -2.96
N ASN A 36 -7.72 -1.60 -3.18
CA ASN A 36 -8.84 -0.66 -3.09
C ASN A 36 -9.13 0.07 -4.40
N LYS A 37 -8.29 -0.14 -5.41
CA LYS A 37 -8.38 0.53 -6.70
C LYS A 37 -9.66 0.10 -7.42
N GLY A 38 -10.48 1.08 -7.81
CA GLY A 38 -11.73 0.84 -8.53
C GLY A 38 -12.92 0.44 -7.65
N LEU A 39 -12.77 0.46 -6.33
CA LEU A 39 -13.84 0.11 -5.39
C LEU A 39 -14.42 1.34 -4.73
N THR A 40 -15.74 1.40 -4.70
CA THR A 40 -16.50 2.37 -3.93
C THR A 40 -16.33 2.10 -2.43
N LEU A 41 -16.71 3.07 -1.60
CA LEU A 41 -16.68 2.92 -0.14
C LEU A 41 -17.59 1.77 0.32
N GLU A 42 -18.71 1.56 -0.36
CA GLU A 42 -19.68 0.54 0.03
C GLU A 42 -19.18 -0.88 -0.27
N GLU A 43 -18.61 -1.10 -1.45
CA GLU A 43 -17.98 -2.38 -1.81
C GLU A 43 -16.81 -2.74 -0.89
N ARG A 44 -16.07 -1.73 -0.40
CA ARG A 44 -15.03 -1.94 0.62
C ARG A 44 -15.63 -2.42 1.93
N ARG A 45 -16.69 -1.79 2.42
CA ARG A 45 -17.38 -2.20 3.66
C ARG A 45 -17.90 -3.62 3.57
N GLN A 46 -18.50 -3.98 2.44
CA GLN A 46 -19.01 -5.34 2.21
C GLN A 46 -17.89 -6.39 2.24
N ARG A 47 -16.74 -6.09 1.62
CA ARG A 47 -15.56 -6.98 1.69
C ARG A 47 -15.06 -7.15 3.12
N ASP A 48 -14.90 -6.04 3.84
CA ASP A 48 -14.39 -6.05 5.21
C ASP A 48 -15.37 -6.82 6.14
N ALA A 49 -16.68 -6.64 5.94
CA ALA A 49 -17.72 -7.38 6.65
C ALA A 49 -17.67 -8.88 6.35
N ALA A 50 -17.53 -9.27 5.08
CA ALA A 50 -17.43 -10.68 4.68
C ALA A 50 -16.19 -11.36 5.28
N ALA A 51 -15.04 -10.67 5.28
CA ALA A 51 -13.82 -11.16 5.91
C ALA A 51 -13.99 -11.36 7.42
N LEU A 52 -14.69 -10.44 8.10
CA LEU A 52 -14.98 -10.54 9.52
C LEU A 52 -15.92 -11.72 9.84
N GLN A 53 -16.99 -11.90 9.05
CA GLN A 53 -17.90 -13.03 9.20
C GLN A 53 -17.19 -14.37 8.99
N ALA A 54 -16.35 -14.48 7.95
CA ALA A 54 -15.55 -15.69 7.71
C ALA A 54 -14.60 -15.97 8.88
N LYS A 55 -13.98 -14.93 9.47
CA LYS A 55 -13.11 -15.07 10.64
C LYS A 55 -13.89 -15.53 11.88
N GLN A 56 -15.09 -14.99 12.10
CA GLN A 56 -15.96 -15.39 13.22
C GLN A 56 -16.42 -16.85 13.07
N ALA A 57 -16.84 -17.24 11.86
CA ALA A 57 -17.23 -18.61 11.56
C ALA A 57 -16.09 -19.61 11.83
N LYS A 58 -14.87 -19.29 11.38
CA LYS A 58 -13.68 -20.10 11.65
C LYS A 58 -13.37 -20.20 13.14
N LYS A 59 -13.40 -19.08 13.87
CA LYS A 59 -13.16 -19.07 15.31
C LYS A 59 -14.18 -19.94 16.05
N ASN A 60 -15.46 -19.85 15.66
CA ASN A 60 -16.51 -20.67 16.27
C ASN A 60 -16.34 -22.16 15.93
N SER A 61 -16.01 -22.51 14.68
CA SER A 61 -15.74 -23.92 14.32
C SER A 61 -14.50 -24.47 15.02
N GLU A 62 -13.43 -23.69 15.11
CA GLU A 62 -12.21 -24.08 15.84
C GLU A 62 -12.50 -24.29 17.34
N SER A 63 -13.35 -23.45 17.95
CA SER A 63 -13.76 -23.64 19.34
C SER A 63 -14.64 -24.88 19.55
N GLN A 64 -15.41 -25.30 18.55
CA GLN A 64 -16.26 -26.50 18.61
C GLN A 64 -15.50 -27.80 18.32
N GLN A 65 -14.41 -27.75 17.56
CA GLN A 65 -13.58 -28.94 17.29
C GLN A 65 -12.59 -29.25 18.42
N ASN A 66 -12.36 -28.33 19.35
CA ASN A 66 -11.46 -28.49 20.50
C ASN A 66 -12.18 -28.87 21.81
N THR A 67 -13.46 -29.25 21.73
CA THR A 67 -14.28 -29.80 22.82
C THR A 67 -14.73 -31.21 22.48
#